data_AF-A0A6J4XW68-F1
#
_entry.id   AF-A0A6J4XW68-F1
#
_cell.length_a   1.000
_cell.length_b   1.000
_cell.length_c   1.000
_cell.angle_alpha   90.00
_cell.angle_beta   90.00
_cell.angle_gamma   90.00
#
_symmetry.space_group_name_H-M   'P 1'
#
loop_
_entity.id
_entity.type
_entity.pdbx_description
1 polymer ?
#
loop_
_entity_poly.entity_id
_entity_poly.type
_entity_poly.pdbx_seq_one_letter_code
_entity_poly.pdbx_strand_id
1 'polypeptide(L)'
;MNITARNIMARVNQAPVRLSGNVLRIGSPEMIVSASAHAGKLDLSHLAELLPALKEMKLAGILDMDLDVHIPYSAPAKSRLNGTVSTRDAGFQLPSSNLAVARGNLNLALSGKRANIKSMTVQINDQQVALAGHLSNPVEPNIKMLVTSTDLNLDRLLPPATAAKPSAAPAKGKEDQRSKKPATDKKSGKAELPPVARKLTADLQVQADRGQYKGMQFEKLKLDLLYKRGVVERYDANFNIGKGHIATKGSADLRNLDHVRFTVDPNIRALPLEAVAPVLGVEKLPPNGPLTLKGQLRGRTGSAREILGSLNGNLDASLGPGNLTRIGKAREFIAKLSSMAHISSLFSGRLFKDLSNRGIPFQTISAQSSFDKGSLVLSKSQFDSDAMKVDGQGTIDLINQKLKIEALLVPLAKVDDALHYVPIVGKALEDVTKVRIDVAGPLEDPEIHTAEAREIGTSLETEVETPETVFEEAGKDLKKIF
;
A
#
# COMPACT_ATOMS: atom_id res chain seq x y z
N MET A 1 6.66 -48.95 24.97
CA MET A 1 5.26 -49.31 25.25
C MET A 1 4.45 -49.24 23.96
N ASN A 2 3.52 -50.18 23.72
CA ASN A 2 2.61 -50.17 22.58
C ASN A 2 1.17 -50.10 23.11
N ILE A 3 0.34 -49.24 22.53
CA ILE A 3 -1.09 -49.13 22.85
C ILE A 3 -1.88 -49.47 21.58
N THR A 4 -2.95 -50.23 21.75
CA THR A 4 -3.87 -50.60 20.68
C THR A 4 -5.30 -50.38 21.17
N ALA A 5 -6.03 -49.54 20.45
CA ALA A 5 -7.44 -49.26 20.62
C ALA A 5 -8.19 -49.84 19.43
N ARG A 6 -9.15 -50.74 19.66
CA ARG A 6 -9.95 -51.34 18.59
C ARG A 6 -11.42 -51.07 18.84
N ASN A 7 -12.09 -50.50 17.84
CA ASN A 7 -13.53 -50.26 17.83
C ASN A 7 -14.03 -49.55 19.09
N ILE A 8 -13.29 -48.55 19.57
CA ILE A 8 -13.77 -47.72 20.68
C ILE A 8 -14.94 -46.92 20.13
N MET A 9 -16.12 -47.22 20.64
CA MET A 9 -17.35 -46.52 20.31
C MET A 9 -17.81 -45.75 21.54
N ALA A 10 -18.09 -44.48 21.35
CA ALA A 10 -18.61 -43.62 22.39
C ALA A 10 -19.73 -42.73 21.82
N ARG A 11 -20.47 -42.09 22.72
CA ARG A 11 -21.35 -40.99 22.38
C ARG A 11 -20.94 -39.79 23.21
N VAL A 12 -20.61 -38.69 22.55
CA VAL A 12 -20.46 -37.40 23.21
C VAL A 12 -21.82 -36.73 23.08
N ASN A 13 -22.59 -36.74 24.17
CA ASN A 13 -24.02 -36.48 24.16
C ASN A 13 -24.77 -37.39 23.18
N GLN A 14 -25.24 -36.84 22.06
CA GLN A 14 -25.96 -37.59 21.03
C GLN A 14 -25.10 -37.90 19.79
N ALA A 15 -23.88 -37.36 19.72
CA ALA A 15 -23.00 -37.53 18.58
C ALA A 15 -22.25 -38.87 18.67
N PRO A 16 -22.39 -39.77 17.68
CA PRO A 16 -21.59 -40.99 17.62
C PRO A 16 -20.13 -40.63 17.35
N VAL A 17 -19.23 -41.16 18.17
CA VAL A 17 -17.79 -41.07 17.99
C VAL A 17 -17.21 -42.48 17.93
N ARG A 18 -16.38 -42.74 16.92
CA ARG A 18 -15.63 -43.99 16.81
C ARG A 18 -14.15 -43.69 16.68
N LEU A 19 -13.34 -44.43 17.43
CA LEU A 19 -11.89 -44.34 17.38
C LEU A 19 -11.29 -45.74 17.32
N SER A 20 -10.33 -45.93 16.44
CA SER A 20 -9.50 -47.13 16.38
C SER A 20 -8.08 -46.71 16.06
N GLY A 21 -7.08 -47.43 16.56
CA GLY A 21 -5.70 -47.09 16.25
C GLY A 21 -4.68 -47.77 17.12
N ASN A 22 -3.43 -47.64 16.71
CA ASN A 22 -2.27 -48.14 17.40
C ASN A 22 -1.28 -47.01 17.60
N VAL A 23 -0.72 -46.92 18.81
CA VAL A 23 0.45 -46.11 19.09
C VAL A 23 1.59 -47.05 19.45
N LEU A 24 2.56 -47.16 18.55
CA LEU A 24 3.70 -48.07 18.70
C LEU A 24 4.90 -47.29 19.25
N ARG A 25 5.67 -47.91 20.13
CA ARG A 25 6.91 -47.39 20.72
C ARG A 25 6.74 -46.00 21.35
N ILE A 26 5.71 -45.85 22.18
CA ILE A 26 5.45 -44.62 22.94
C ILE A 26 6.68 -44.24 23.76
N GLY A 27 7.03 -42.95 23.70
CA GLY A 27 8.17 -42.38 24.40
C GLY A 27 9.51 -42.56 23.68
N SER A 28 9.54 -43.24 22.53
CA SER A 28 10.75 -43.40 21.72
C SER A 28 10.78 -42.45 20.52
N PRO A 29 11.98 -42.12 19.99
CA PRO A 29 12.13 -41.37 18.73
C PRO A 29 11.48 -42.07 17.52
N GLU A 30 11.23 -43.38 17.60
CA GLU A 30 10.61 -44.19 16.55
C GLU A 30 9.11 -44.40 16.74
N MET A 31 8.46 -43.59 17.57
CA MET A 31 7.03 -43.67 17.82
C MET A 31 6.23 -43.56 16.52
N ILE A 32 5.18 -44.37 16.39
CA ILE A 32 4.24 -44.30 15.27
C ILE A 32 2.82 -44.21 15.82
N VAL A 33 2.08 -43.20 15.38
CA VAL A 33 0.64 -43.07 15.62
C VAL A 33 -0.08 -43.46 14.34
N SER A 34 -0.97 -44.46 14.40
CA SER A 34 -1.89 -44.80 13.31
C SER A 34 -3.29 -44.89 13.88
N ALA A 35 -4.18 -44.00 13.49
CA ALA A 35 -5.53 -43.94 14.06
C ALA A 35 -6.56 -43.54 13.01
N SER A 36 -7.75 -44.12 13.15
CA SER A 36 -8.96 -43.78 12.42
C SER A 36 -9.96 -43.17 13.42
N ALA A 37 -10.53 -42.02 13.08
CA ALA A 37 -11.46 -41.30 13.92
C ALA A 37 -12.66 -40.85 13.10
N HIS A 38 -13.85 -41.18 13.58
CA HIS A 38 -15.11 -40.77 12.99
C HIS A 38 -15.96 -40.06 14.03
N ALA A 39 -16.54 -38.93 13.66
CA ALA A 39 -17.57 -38.26 14.46
C ALA A 39 -18.66 -37.72 13.54
N GLY A 40 -19.92 -37.99 13.89
CA GLY A 40 -21.09 -37.47 13.18
C GLY A 40 -21.82 -36.44 14.04
N LYS A 41 -22.01 -35.23 13.50
CA LYS A 41 -22.70 -34.10 14.16
C LYS A 41 -22.22 -33.82 15.59
N LEU A 42 -20.91 -33.85 15.82
CA LEU A 42 -20.33 -33.56 17.11
C LEU A 42 -20.47 -32.07 17.44
N ASP A 43 -21.20 -31.76 18.50
CA ASP A 43 -21.31 -30.39 19.00
C ASP A 43 -20.04 -30.00 19.77
N LEU A 44 -19.32 -29.01 19.23
CA LEU A 44 -18.03 -28.55 19.73
C LEU A 44 -18.15 -27.80 21.06
N SER A 45 -19.32 -27.28 21.42
CA SER A 45 -19.52 -26.55 22.68
C SER A 45 -19.30 -27.43 23.91
N HIS A 46 -19.58 -28.73 23.79
CA HIS A 46 -19.39 -29.71 24.85
C HIS A 46 -17.97 -30.27 24.94
N LEU A 47 -17.11 -30.02 23.94
CA LEU A 47 -15.72 -30.48 24.00
C LEU A 47 -14.93 -29.82 25.14
N ALA A 48 -15.31 -28.61 25.54
CA ALA A 48 -14.74 -27.94 26.70
C ALA A 48 -14.96 -28.69 28.02
N GLU A 49 -16.03 -29.49 28.13
CA GLU A 49 -16.33 -30.32 29.30
C GLU A 49 -15.38 -31.53 29.38
N LEU A 50 -14.98 -32.07 28.22
CA LEU A 50 -14.06 -33.20 28.13
C LEU A 50 -12.59 -32.76 28.24
N LEU A 51 -12.26 -31.58 27.73
CA LEU A 51 -10.91 -31.04 27.68
C LEU A 51 -10.90 -29.63 28.29
N PRO A 52 -10.65 -29.50 29.61
CA PRO A 52 -10.67 -28.21 30.31
C PRO A 52 -9.77 -27.15 29.68
N ALA A 53 -8.67 -27.56 29.03
CA ALA A 53 -7.76 -26.68 28.29
C ALA A 53 -8.44 -25.94 27.10
N LEU A 54 -9.57 -26.45 26.60
CA LEU A 54 -10.33 -25.83 25.51
C LEU A 54 -11.44 -24.89 26.01
N LYS A 55 -11.68 -24.83 27.33
CA LYS A 55 -12.76 -24.01 27.91
C LYS A 55 -12.61 -22.53 27.60
N GLU A 56 -11.37 -22.04 27.58
CA GLU A 56 -11.08 -20.64 27.25
C GLU A 56 -11.31 -20.32 25.77
N MET A 57 -11.33 -21.32 24.89
CA MET A 57 -11.53 -21.12 23.45
C MET A 57 -12.98 -20.90 23.06
N LYS A 58 -13.95 -21.10 23.98
CA LYS A 58 -15.40 -20.97 23.74
C LYS A 58 -15.82 -21.60 22.41
N LEU A 59 -15.46 -22.87 22.22
CA LEU A 59 -15.76 -23.59 20.99
C LEU A 59 -17.27 -23.66 20.78
N ALA A 60 -17.70 -23.59 19.52
CA ALA A 60 -19.09 -23.69 19.13
C ALA A 60 -19.22 -24.34 17.75
N GLY A 61 -20.43 -24.80 17.42
CA GLY A 61 -20.79 -25.34 16.12
C GLY A 61 -20.71 -26.87 16.05
N ILE A 62 -21.00 -27.39 14.87
CA ILE A 62 -21.10 -28.82 14.60
C ILE A 62 -19.91 -29.28 13.75
N LEU A 63 -19.34 -30.43 14.11
CA LEU A 63 -18.26 -31.11 13.40
C LEU A 63 -18.72 -32.48 12.91
N ASP A 64 -18.56 -32.70 11.61
CA ASP A 64 -18.60 -34.02 10.99
C ASP A 64 -17.19 -34.34 10.49
N MET A 65 -16.67 -35.49 10.88
CA MET A 65 -15.33 -35.91 10.48
C MET A 65 -15.24 -37.42 10.26
N ASP A 66 -14.42 -37.79 9.30
CA ASP A 66 -13.97 -39.16 9.07
C ASP A 66 -12.52 -39.06 8.64
N LEU A 67 -11.60 -39.48 9.51
CA LEU A 67 -10.18 -39.22 9.39
C LEU A 67 -9.35 -40.48 9.63
N ASP A 68 -8.44 -40.75 8.71
CA ASP A 68 -7.34 -41.69 8.92
C ASP A 68 -6.02 -40.92 9.02
N VAL A 69 -5.28 -41.17 10.09
CA VAL A 69 -4.04 -40.48 10.44
C VAL A 69 -2.94 -41.52 10.59
N HIS A 70 -1.81 -41.28 9.93
CA HIS A 70 -0.58 -42.04 10.10
C HIS A 70 0.59 -41.06 10.27
N ILE A 71 1.22 -41.06 11.45
CA ILE A 71 2.29 -40.13 11.82
C ILE A 71 3.46 -40.93 12.39
N PRO A 72 4.54 -41.15 11.61
CA PRO A 72 5.80 -41.67 12.13
C PRO A 72 6.67 -40.51 12.66
N TYR A 73 6.95 -40.50 13.96
CA TYR A 73 7.68 -39.41 14.62
C TYR A 73 9.16 -39.35 14.20
N SER A 74 9.77 -40.49 13.83
CA SER A 74 11.13 -40.53 13.29
C SER A 74 11.23 -39.93 11.88
N ALA A 75 10.11 -39.82 11.16
CA ALA A 75 10.07 -39.25 9.83
C ALA A 75 8.75 -38.48 9.59
N PRO A 76 8.54 -37.32 10.25
CA PRO A 76 7.27 -36.58 10.16
C PRO A 76 6.88 -36.21 8.72
N ALA A 77 7.86 -36.08 7.83
CA ALA A 77 7.65 -35.87 6.40
C ALA A 77 6.92 -37.03 5.69
N LYS A 78 6.88 -38.24 6.28
CA LYS A 78 6.15 -39.41 5.78
C LYS A 78 4.72 -39.51 6.34
N SER A 79 4.29 -38.54 7.15
CA SER A 79 2.93 -38.51 7.69
C SER A 79 1.88 -38.43 6.57
N ARG A 80 0.74 -39.07 6.80
CA ARG A 80 -0.40 -39.10 5.88
C ARG A 80 -1.68 -38.85 6.67
N LEU A 81 -2.54 -37.99 6.12
CA LEU A 81 -3.89 -37.76 6.59
C LEU A 81 -4.84 -37.97 5.42
N ASN A 82 -5.84 -38.81 5.60
CA ASN A 82 -6.89 -39.07 4.62
C ASN A 82 -8.26 -38.84 5.26
N GLY A 83 -9.24 -38.50 4.44
CA GLY A 83 -10.64 -38.42 4.86
C GLY A 83 -11.24 -37.04 4.70
N THR A 84 -12.27 -36.72 5.47
CA THR A 84 -13.04 -35.48 5.34
C THR A 84 -13.30 -34.83 6.69
N VAL A 85 -13.36 -33.51 6.67
CA VAL A 85 -13.78 -32.68 7.79
C VAL A 85 -14.76 -31.66 7.26
N SER A 86 -15.93 -31.57 7.88
CA SER A 86 -16.87 -30.49 7.64
C SER A 86 -17.37 -29.89 8.92
N THR A 87 -17.55 -28.57 8.90
CA THR A 87 -18.12 -27.85 10.03
C THR A 87 -19.35 -27.07 9.61
N ARG A 88 -20.28 -26.91 10.56
CA ARG A 88 -21.39 -25.98 10.44
C ARG A 88 -21.39 -25.03 11.63
N ASP A 89 -21.43 -23.73 11.35
CA ASP A 89 -21.44 -22.67 12.36
C ASP A 89 -20.31 -22.78 13.40
N ALA A 90 -19.13 -23.27 13.00
CA ALA A 90 -17.99 -23.39 13.90
C ALA A 90 -17.51 -22.02 14.39
N GLY A 91 -17.21 -21.92 15.67
CA GLY A 91 -16.71 -20.69 16.27
C GLY A 91 -15.69 -20.98 17.37
N PHE A 92 -14.80 -20.03 17.58
CA PHE A 92 -13.85 -20.03 18.69
C PHE A 92 -13.35 -18.60 18.97
N GLN A 93 -12.94 -18.36 20.20
CA GLN A 93 -12.32 -17.12 20.64
C GLN A 93 -10.91 -17.44 21.17
N LEU A 94 -9.88 -16.77 20.65
CA LEU A 94 -8.53 -16.94 21.17
C LEU A 94 -8.32 -15.98 22.37
N PRO A 95 -7.98 -16.47 23.58
CA PRO A 95 -7.89 -15.61 24.76
C PRO A 95 -6.83 -14.51 24.66
N SER A 96 -5.76 -14.76 23.91
CA SER A 96 -4.60 -13.88 23.76
C SER A 96 -4.65 -12.98 22.53
N SER A 97 -5.71 -13.06 21.70
CA SER A 97 -5.88 -12.18 20.54
C SER A 97 -7.27 -11.57 20.51
N ASN A 98 -7.38 -10.35 19.98
CA ASN A 98 -8.67 -9.73 19.70
C ASN A 98 -9.32 -10.36 18.44
N LEU A 99 -9.17 -11.66 18.23
CA LEU A 99 -9.65 -12.38 17.06
C LEU A 99 -10.73 -13.38 17.50
N ALA A 100 -11.97 -13.03 17.19
CA ALA A 100 -13.12 -13.90 17.36
C ALA A 100 -13.50 -14.50 16.01
N VAL A 101 -13.62 -15.82 15.97
CA VAL A 101 -14.08 -16.58 14.81
C VAL A 101 -15.48 -17.10 15.08
N ALA A 102 -16.41 -16.85 14.16
CA ALA A 102 -17.78 -17.33 14.24
C ALA A 102 -18.28 -17.79 12.87
N ARG A 103 -19.42 -18.50 12.87
CA ARG A 103 -20.15 -18.90 11.65
C ARG A 103 -19.26 -19.61 10.61
N GLY A 104 -18.32 -20.40 11.09
CA GLY A 104 -17.35 -21.15 10.29
C GLY A 104 -17.97 -22.37 9.65
N ASN A 105 -18.25 -22.30 8.36
CA ASN A 105 -18.65 -23.44 7.55
C ASN A 105 -17.45 -23.90 6.73
N LEU A 106 -17.02 -25.14 6.91
CA LEU A 106 -15.85 -25.72 6.23
C LEU A 106 -16.26 -27.00 5.52
N ASN A 107 -15.70 -27.23 4.34
CA ASN A 107 -15.66 -28.54 3.68
C ASN A 107 -14.22 -28.81 3.23
N LEU A 108 -13.57 -29.74 3.92
CA LEU A 108 -12.17 -30.10 3.77
C LEU A 108 -12.04 -31.58 3.41
N ALA A 109 -11.30 -31.86 2.35
CA ALA A 109 -10.89 -33.23 2.00
C ALA A 109 -9.37 -33.37 2.17
N LEU A 110 -8.94 -34.43 2.85
CA LEU A 110 -7.54 -34.75 3.09
C LEU A 110 -7.16 -35.98 2.26
N SER A 111 -6.02 -35.92 1.59
CA SER A 111 -5.46 -37.03 0.82
C SER A 111 -3.93 -37.03 0.91
N GLY A 112 -3.40 -37.93 1.73
CA GLY A 112 -1.99 -38.09 2.01
C GLY A 112 -1.38 -36.83 2.63
N LYS A 113 -0.69 -36.04 1.80
CA LYS A 113 -0.02 -34.80 2.21
C LYS A 113 -0.72 -33.54 1.69
N ARG A 114 -1.91 -33.69 1.11
CA ARG A 114 -2.69 -32.59 0.54
C ARG A 114 -3.97 -32.41 1.33
N ALA A 115 -4.32 -31.15 1.58
CA ALA A 115 -5.56 -30.71 2.18
C ALA A 115 -6.28 -29.82 1.15
N ASN A 116 -7.46 -30.22 0.71
CA ASN A 116 -8.25 -29.50 -0.28
C ASN A 116 -9.48 -28.88 0.39
N ILE A 117 -9.47 -27.56 0.52
CA ILE A 117 -10.58 -26.76 1.03
C ILE A 117 -11.52 -26.53 -0.15
N LYS A 118 -12.60 -27.32 -0.23
CA LYS A 118 -13.62 -27.16 -1.27
C LYS A 118 -14.33 -25.81 -1.11
N SER A 119 -14.64 -25.46 0.13
CA SER A 119 -15.23 -24.19 0.51
C SER A 119 -15.02 -23.96 2.00
N MET A 120 -14.72 -22.73 2.38
CA MET A 120 -14.76 -22.28 3.75
C MET A 120 -15.36 -20.88 3.78
N THR A 121 -16.38 -20.65 4.61
CA THR A 121 -16.90 -19.31 4.90
C THR A 121 -16.78 -19.07 6.38
N VAL A 122 -16.29 -17.91 6.78
CA VAL A 122 -16.01 -17.60 8.18
C VAL A 122 -16.26 -16.13 8.47
N GLN A 123 -16.73 -15.82 9.68
CA GLN A 123 -16.79 -14.46 10.20
C GLN A 123 -15.64 -14.26 11.19
N ILE A 124 -14.74 -13.32 10.90
CA ILE A 124 -13.58 -12.95 11.73
C ILE A 124 -13.76 -11.50 12.18
N ASN A 125 -13.94 -11.21 13.47
CA ASN A 125 -14.17 -9.84 13.96
C ASN A 125 -15.27 -9.09 13.17
N ASP A 126 -16.37 -9.79 12.89
CA ASP A 126 -17.50 -9.34 12.06
C ASP A 126 -17.23 -9.16 10.56
N GLN A 127 -16.05 -9.58 10.09
CA GLN A 127 -15.70 -9.64 8.68
C GLN A 127 -16.03 -11.01 8.09
N GLN A 128 -16.95 -11.07 7.13
CA GLN A 128 -17.20 -12.31 6.39
C GLN A 128 -16.11 -12.51 5.32
N VAL A 129 -15.52 -13.70 5.30
CA VAL A 129 -14.50 -14.10 4.33
C VAL A 129 -14.83 -15.50 3.82
N ALA A 130 -14.68 -15.69 2.52
CA ALA A 130 -14.78 -16.99 1.88
C ALA A 130 -13.41 -17.41 1.30
N LEU A 131 -13.07 -18.68 1.48
CA LEU A 131 -11.77 -19.27 1.16
C LEU A 131 -11.99 -20.58 0.40
N ALA A 132 -11.20 -20.81 -0.64
CA ALA A 132 -11.14 -22.09 -1.33
C ALA A 132 -9.71 -22.32 -1.82
N GLY A 133 -9.29 -23.59 -1.93
CA GLY A 133 -7.96 -23.90 -2.42
C GLY A 133 -7.38 -25.17 -1.83
N HIS A 134 -6.06 -25.29 -1.87
CA HIS A 134 -5.37 -26.46 -1.34
C HIS A 134 -4.05 -26.11 -0.69
N LEU A 135 -3.70 -26.93 0.29
CA LEU A 135 -2.44 -26.91 0.99
C LEU A 135 -1.76 -28.26 0.75
N SER A 136 -0.45 -28.23 0.61
CA SER A 136 0.35 -29.43 0.43
C SER A 136 1.68 -29.30 1.15
N ASN A 137 2.33 -30.44 1.36
CA ASN A 137 3.66 -30.52 1.98
C ASN A 137 3.70 -29.90 3.40
N PRO A 138 3.21 -30.58 4.44
CA PRO A 138 3.10 -30.01 5.79
C PRO A 138 4.43 -29.57 6.43
N VAL A 139 5.58 -30.05 5.92
CA VAL A 139 6.92 -29.67 6.42
C VAL A 139 7.40 -28.35 5.80
N GLU A 140 7.15 -28.16 4.50
CA GLU A 140 7.37 -26.91 3.77
C GLU A 140 6.07 -26.55 3.06
N PRO A 141 5.13 -25.90 3.78
CA PRO A 141 3.78 -25.68 3.28
C PRO A 141 3.78 -24.98 1.93
N ASN A 142 3.08 -25.58 0.97
CA ASN A 142 2.74 -24.96 -0.30
C ASN A 142 1.23 -24.75 -0.33
N ILE A 143 0.84 -23.48 -0.34
CA ILE A 143 -0.53 -23.01 -0.23
C ILE A 143 -0.95 -22.39 -1.55
N LYS A 144 -2.09 -22.81 -2.10
CA LYS A 144 -2.76 -22.11 -3.19
C LYS A 144 -4.18 -21.78 -2.76
N MET A 145 -4.52 -20.50 -2.65
CA MET A 145 -5.78 -20.07 -2.07
C MET A 145 -6.42 -18.94 -2.87
N LEU A 146 -7.72 -19.05 -3.07
CA LEU A 146 -8.61 -17.96 -3.44
C LEU A 146 -9.31 -17.47 -2.16
N VAL A 147 -9.19 -16.17 -1.91
CA VAL A 147 -9.85 -15.44 -0.83
C VAL A 147 -10.84 -14.48 -1.46
N THR A 148 -12.09 -14.52 -1.02
CA THR A 148 -13.16 -13.64 -1.52
C THR A 148 -13.88 -12.98 -0.36
N SER A 149 -14.29 -11.73 -0.56
CA SER A 149 -15.06 -10.96 0.42
C SER A 149 -15.95 -9.95 -0.29
N THR A 150 -17.18 -9.77 0.16
CA THR A 150 -18.07 -8.74 -0.38
C THR A 150 -17.75 -7.34 0.18
N ASP A 151 -17.23 -7.27 1.40
CA ASP A 151 -16.92 -6.01 2.09
C ASP A 151 -15.70 -6.18 3.00
N LEU A 152 -14.49 -6.17 2.43
CA LEU A 152 -13.25 -6.47 3.15
C LEU A 152 -12.76 -5.29 4.00
N ASN A 153 -13.04 -5.31 5.30
CA ASN A 153 -12.51 -4.34 6.24
C ASN A 153 -11.16 -4.80 6.84
N LEU A 154 -10.05 -4.30 6.30
CA LEU A 154 -8.71 -4.63 6.77
C LEU A 154 -8.40 -4.03 8.15
N ASP A 155 -9.09 -2.96 8.56
CA ASP A 155 -8.90 -2.31 9.87
C ASP A 155 -9.37 -3.21 11.03
N ARG A 156 -10.25 -4.18 10.75
CA ARG A 156 -10.73 -5.18 11.71
C ARG A 156 -9.87 -6.43 11.78
N LEU A 157 -9.07 -6.67 10.75
CA LEU A 157 -8.22 -7.86 10.61
C LEU A 157 -6.78 -7.60 11.06
N LEU A 158 -6.29 -6.37 10.88
CA LEU A 158 -4.95 -5.98 11.25
C LEU A 158 -4.94 -5.41 12.69
N PRO A 159 -3.95 -5.77 13.52
CA PRO A 159 -3.81 -5.11 14.81
C PRO A 159 -3.59 -3.61 14.59
N PRO A 160 -4.12 -2.73 15.47
CA PRO A 160 -3.90 -1.30 15.35
C PRO A 160 -2.40 -1.03 15.34
N ALA A 161 -1.94 -0.28 14.35
CA ALA A 161 -0.54 0.14 14.28
C ALA A 161 -0.23 0.88 15.58
N THR A 162 0.64 0.32 16.44
CA THR A 162 1.19 1.05 17.58
C THR A 162 1.81 2.32 17.02
N ALA A 163 1.16 3.46 17.24
CA ALA A 163 1.63 4.75 16.79
C ALA A 163 3.05 4.95 17.34
N ALA A 164 4.04 4.95 16.44
CA ALA A 164 5.35 5.47 16.76
C ALA A 164 5.12 6.93 17.16
N LYS A 165 5.26 7.23 18.46
CA LYS A 165 5.18 8.60 18.96
C LYS A 165 6.15 9.46 18.13
N PRO A 166 5.71 10.62 17.60
CA PRO A 166 6.64 11.56 17.00
C PRO A 166 7.72 11.91 18.02
N SER A 167 8.98 11.66 17.67
CA SER A 167 10.12 12.11 18.47
C SER A 167 10.08 13.64 18.53
N ALA A 168 9.68 14.18 19.67
CA ALA A 168 9.78 15.60 19.95
C ALA A 168 11.25 16.05 19.85
N ALA A 169 11.44 17.27 19.33
CA ALA A 169 12.73 17.93 19.15
C ALA A 169 13.54 18.05 20.48
N PRO A 170 14.87 18.16 20.41
CA PRO A 170 15.72 18.15 21.60
C PRO A 170 15.67 19.51 22.33
N ALA A 171 15.12 19.52 23.54
CA ALA A 171 15.29 20.64 24.46
C ALA A 171 16.67 20.56 25.16
N LYS A 172 17.43 21.65 25.09
CA LYS A 172 18.71 21.84 25.77
C LYS A 172 18.53 22.01 27.29
N GLY A 173 19.37 21.30 28.04
CA GLY A 173 20.04 21.76 29.27
C GLY A 173 19.28 21.68 30.60
N LYS A 174 19.66 20.75 31.48
CA LYS A 174 20.67 20.96 32.53
C LYS A 174 20.92 19.67 33.32
N GLU A 175 22.17 19.55 33.71
CA GLU A 175 22.82 18.48 34.45
C GLU A 175 22.29 18.39 35.88
N ASP A 176 21.98 17.17 36.35
CA ASP A 176 22.17 16.80 37.75
C ASP A 176 22.31 15.29 37.90
N GLN A 177 23.48 14.89 38.40
CA GLN A 177 23.88 13.51 38.63
C GLN A 177 23.24 12.99 39.92
N ARG A 178 22.42 11.94 39.84
CA ARG A 178 22.28 11.01 40.97
C ARG A 178 22.03 9.58 40.50
N SER A 179 23.06 8.78 40.75
CA SER A 179 23.23 7.34 40.56
C SER A 179 21.98 6.51 40.88
N LYS A 180 21.43 5.83 39.88
CA LYS A 180 20.68 4.58 40.04
C LYS A 180 21.09 3.58 38.96
N LYS A 181 21.35 2.35 39.41
CA LYS A 181 21.75 1.14 38.68
C LYS A 181 21.10 1.03 37.29
N PRO A 182 21.81 0.43 36.29
CA PRO A 182 21.27 0.23 34.97
C PRO A 182 20.09 -0.74 35.06
N ALA A 183 18.88 -0.18 34.91
CA ALA A 183 17.75 -0.98 34.48
C ALA A 183 18.11 -1.46 33.08
N THR A 184 18.25 -2.77 32.94
CA THR A 184 18.39 -3.45 31.67
C THR A 184 17.33 -2.93 30.71
N ASP A 185 17.80 -2.20 29.70
CA ASP A 185 17.03 -1.93 28.49
C ASP A 185 16.43 -3.26 28.03
N LYS A 186 15.12 -3.40 28.17
CA LYS A 186 14.37 -4.38 27.38
C LYS A 186 14.59 -3.96 25.94
N LYS A 187 15.60 -4.55 25.30
CA LYS A 187 15.71 -4.63 23.85
C LYS A 187 14.32 -4.99 23.35
N SER A 188 13.66 -4.04 22.70
CA SER A 188 12.61 -4.34 21.73
C SER A 188 13.22 -5.39 20.81
N GLY A 189 12.81 -6.65 20.94
CA GLY A 189 13.32 -7.73 20.11
C GLY A 189 13.16 -7.32 18.66
N LYS A 190 14.22 -7.47 17.85
CA LYS A 190 14.12 -7.26 16.41
C LYS A 190 12.93 -8.06 15.90
N ALA A 191 12.06 -7.44 15.13
CA ALA A 191 10.92 -8.14 14.57
C ALA A 191 11.45 -9.23 13.64
N GLU A 192 11.23 -10.50 13.98
CA GLU A 192 11.65 -11.63 13.16
C GLU A 192 10.45 -12.30 12.50
N LEU A 193 10.61 -12.72 11.25
CA LEU A 193 9.61 -13.57 10.59
C LEU A 193 9.42 -14.86 11.39
N PRO A 194 8.17 -15.26 11.68
CA PRO A 194 7.87 -16.54 12.31
C PRO A 194 8.51 -17.71 11.54
N PRO A 195 8.98 -18.77 12.21
CA PRO A 195 9.65 -19.89 11.54
C PRO A 195 8.86 -20.53 10.40
N VAL A 196 7.52 -20.57 10.52
CA VAL A 196 6.63 -21.09 9.46
C VAL A 196 6.68 -20.25 8.19
N ALA A 197 6.76 -18.92 8.32
CA ALA A 197 6.84 -18.00 7.19
C ALA A 197 8.11 -18.24 6.36
N ARG A 198 9.22 -18.60 7.02
CA ARG A 198 10.51 -18.88 6.34
C ARG A 198 10.49 -20.15 5.48
N LYS A 199 9.54 -21.06 5.69
CA LYS A 199 9.39 -22.32 4.92
C LYS A 199 8.19 -22.33 3.98
N LEU A 200 7.29 -21.35 4.12
CA LEU A 200 6.05 -21.26 3.39
C LEU A 200 6.28 -20.83 1.93
N THR A 201 5.56 -21.48 1.02
CA THR A 201 5.26 -20.98 -0.32
C THR A 201 3.75 -20.75 -0.41
N ALA A 202 3.32 -19.57 -0.84
CA ALA A 202 1.91 -19.23 -0.96
C ALA A 202 1.62 -18.53 -2.29
N ASP A 203 0.64 -19.05 -3.02
CA ASP A 203 0.04 -18.49 -4.24
C ASP A 203 -1.38 -18.05 -3.86
N LEU A 204 -1.54 -16.76 -3.63
CA LEU A 204 -2.76 -16.17 -3.07
C LEU A 204 -3.44 -15.29 -4.11
N GLN A 205 -4.72 -15.54 -4.32
CA GLN A 205 -5.61 -14.65 -5.06
C GLN A 205 -6.61 -14.06 -4.08
N VAL A 206 -6.72 -12.75 -4.01
CA VAL A 206 -7.67 -12.04 -3.15
C VAL A 206 -8.59 -11.21 -4.02
N GLN A 207 -9.89 -11.38 -3.85
CA GLN A 207 -10.91 -10.60 -4.54
C GLN A 207 -11.85 -9.97 -3.52
N ALA A 208 -12.11 -8.68 -3.65
CA ALA A 208 -13.13 -8.02 -2.85
C ALA A 208 -13.94 -7.00 -3.64
N ASP A 209 -15.27 -7.03 -3.48
CA ASP A 209 -16.15 -6.08 -4.18
C ASP A 209 -15.98 -4.67 -3.63
N ARG A 210 -15.93 -4.54 -2.31
CA ARG A 210 -15.64 -3.31 -1.57
C ARG A 210 -14.74 -3.62 -0.39
N GLY A 211 -14.13 -2.60 0.18
CA GLY A 211 -13.41 -2.73 1.43
C GLY A 211 -12.84 -1.43 1.95
N GLN A 212 -12.21 -1.52 3.12
CA GLN A 212 -11.67 -0.40 3.84
C GLN A 212 -10.27 -0.70 4.38
N TYR A 213 -9.38 0.29 4.29
CA TYR A 213 -8.07 0.27 4.94
C TYR A 213 -7.69 1.67 5.42
N LYS A 214 -7.42 1.81 6.72
CA LYS A 214 -7.12 3.07 7.42
C LYS A 214 -8.13 4.18 7.07
N GLY A 215 -9.41 3.83 7.04
CA GLY A 215 -10.50 4.73 6.67
C GLY A 215 -10.64 5.02 5.16
N MET A 216 -9.68 4.64 4.32
CA MET A 216 -9.80 4.72 2.86
C MET A 216 -10.67 3.58 2.35
N GLN A 217 -11.70 3.95 1.58
CA GLN A 217 -12.59 3.00 0.92
C GLN A 217 -12.03 2.63 -0.45
N PHE A 218 -12.09 1.35 -0.80
CA PHE A 218 -11.72 0.83 -2.11
C PHE A 218 -12.79 -0.12 -2.66
N GLU A 219 -12.78 -0.29 -3.98
CA GLU A 219 -13.71 -1.18 -4.68
C GLU A 219 -12.99 -2.04 -5.71
N LYS A 220 -13.60 -3.19 -6.03
CA LYS A 220 -13.14 -4.13 -7.08
C LYS A 220 -11.68 -4.54 -6.92
N LEU A 221 -11.28 -4.86 -5.69
CA LEU A 221 -9.94 -5.36 -5.40
C LEU A 221 -9.72 -6.71 -6.06
N LYS A 222 -8.63 -6.81 -6.81
CA LYS A 222 -7.99 -8.05 -7.25
C LYS A 222 -6.52 -7.97 -6.86
N LEU A 223 -6.04 -8.95 -6.11
CA LEU A 223 -4.64 -9.07 -5.71
C LEU A 223 -4.17 -10.50 -5.97
N ASP A 224 -3.16 -10.65 -6.82
CA ASP A 224 -2.41 -11.88 -7.00
C ASP A 224 -1.06 -11.73 -6.28
N LEU A 225 -0.71 -12.67 -5.41
CA LEU A 225 0.50 -12.62 -4.59
C LEU A 225 1.20 -13.98 -4.57
N LEU A 226 2.48 -13.99 -4.96
CA LEU A 226 3.35 -15.15 -4.83
C LEU A 226 4.40 -14.87 -3.75
N TYR A 227 4.31 -15.63 -2.66
CA TYR A 227 5.23 -15.62 -1.55
C TYR A 227 6.05 -16.90 -1.52
N LYS A 228 7.35 -16.79 -1.27
CA LYS A 228 8.26 -17.92 -1.11
C LYS A 228 9.32 -17.61 -0.07
N ARG A 229 9.29 -18.36 1.03
CA ARG A 229 10.36 -18.44 2.04
C ARG A 229 10.87 -17.07 2.51
N GLY A 230 9.95 -16.18 2.87
CA GLY A 230 10.28 -14.82 3.33
C GLY A 230 10.31 -13.75 2.24
N VAL A 231 10.04 -14.08 0.98
CA VAL A 231 10.05 -13.12 -0.13
C VAL A 231 8.68 -13.10 -0.81
N VAL A 232 8.09 -11.92 -0.96
CA VAL A 232 7.03 -11.68 -1.93
C VAL A 232 7.73 -11.57 -3.29
N GLU A 233 7.78 -12.67 -4.03
CA GLU A 233 8.45 -12.74 -5.34
C GLU A 233 7.76 -11.82 -6.34
N ARG A 234 6.42 -11.80 -6.30
CA ARG A 234 5.60 -10.85 -7.04
C ARG A 234 4.28 -10.58 -6.32
N TYR A 235 3.78 -9.37 -6.47
CA TYR A 235 2.37 -9.06 -6.31
C TYR A 235 1.88 -8.29 -7.53
N ASP A 236 0.60 -8.42 -7.85
CA ASP A 236 -0.14 -7.63 -8.83
C ASP A 236 -1.48 -7.24 -8.18
N ALA A 237 -1.72 -5.95 -8.01
CA ALA A 237 -2.90 -5.41 -7.36
C ALA A 237 -3.64 -4.45 -8.28
N ASN A 238 -4.94 -4.62 -8.38
CA ASN A 238 -5.84 -3.80 -9.17
C ASN A 238 -7.09 -3.44 -8.34
N PHE A 239 -7.40 -2.16 -8.19
CA PHE A 239 -8.58 -1.70 -7.44
C PHE A 239 -8.91 -0.25 -7.75
N ASN A 240 -10.09 0.19 -7.31
CA ASN A 240 -10.54 1.57 -7.47
C ASN A 240 -10.61 2.29 -6.12
N ILE A 241 -10.35 3.59 -6.13
CA ILE A 241 -10.62 4.50 -5.02
C ILE A 241 -11.40 5.69 -5.59
N GLY A 242 -12.67 5.83 -5.18
CA GLY A 242 -13.56 6.83 -5.77
C GLY A 242 -13.63 6.65 -7.29
N LYS A 243 -13.26 7.69 -8.04
CA LYS A 243 -13.18 7.66 -9.52
C LYS A 243 -11.81 7.20 -10.06
N GLY A 244 -10.83 7.03 -9.18
CA GLY A 244 -9.47 6.66 -9.54
C GLY A 244 -9.29 5.15 -9.67
N HIS A 245 -8.35 4.77 -10.53
CA HIS A 245 -7.93 3.40 -10.74
C HIS A 245 -6.48 3.21 -10.33
N ILE A 246 -6.19 2.17 -9.56
CA ILE A 246 -4.84 1.81 -9.14
C ILE A 246 -4.54 0.41 -9.68
N ALA A 247 -3.53 0.33 -10.53
CA ALA A 247 -2.86 -0.92 -10.87
C ALA A 247 -1.42 -0.82 -10.40
N THR A 248 -0.91 -1.82 -9.69
CA THR A 248 0.48 -1.80 -9.22
C THR A 248 1.01 -3.22 -9.09
N LYS A 249 2.27 -3.40 -9.47
CA LYS A 249 2.98 -4.67 -9.30
C LYS A 249 4.32 -4.43 -8.60
N GLY A 250 4.91 -5.47 -8.05
CA GLY A 250 6.20 -5.33 -7.39
C GLY A 250 6.63 -6.57 -6.61
N SER A 251 7.61 -6.39 -5.75
CA SER A 251 8.18 -7.45 -4.92
C SER A 251 8.68 -6.91 -3.59
N ALA A 252 8.85 -7.78 -2.59
CA ALA A 252 9.38 -7.41 -1.29
C ALA A 252 10.17 -8.55 -0.63
N ASP A 253 11.36 -8.26 -0.11
CA ASP A 253 12.16 -9.20 0.67
C ASP A 253 11.93 -8.96 2.17
N LEU A 254 11.10 -9.82 2.78
CA LEU A 254 10.67 -9.73 4.18
C LEU A 254 11.61 -10.46 5.14
N ARG A 255 12.72 -11.05 4.66
CA ARG A 255 13.66 -11.81 5.51
C ARG A 255 14.35 -10.94 6.57
N ASN A 256 14.40 -9.62 6.34
CA ASN A 256 14.82 -8.62 7.31
C ASN A 256 13.70 -7.58 7.48
N LEU A 257 12.86 -7.75 8.51
CA LEU A 257 11.68 -6.89 8.72
C LEU A 257 12.03 -5.44 9.09
N ASP A 258 13.22 -5.20 9.64
CA ASP A 258 13.69 -3.84 9.93
C ASP A 258 14.08 -3.09 8.63
N HIS A 259 14.43 -3.83 7.57
CA HIS A 259 15.00 -3.30 6.33
C HIS A 259 14.51 -4.05 5.09
N VAL A 260 13.19 -4.14 4.94
CA VAL A 260 12.53 -4.76 3.79
C VAL A 260 12.94 -4.05 2.52
N ARG A 261 13.55 -4.78 1.59
CA ARG A 261 13.81 -4.27 0.24
C ARG A 261 12.57 -4.46 -0.61
N PHE A 262 12.18 -3.45 -1.38
CA PHE A 262 10.98 -3.52 -2.19
C PHE A 262 11.19 -2.96 -3.59
N THR A 263 10.34 -3.41 -4.50
CA THR A 263 10.11 -2.80 -5.81
C THR A 263 8.61 -2.54 -5.98
N VAL A 264 8.26 -1.46 -6.66
CA VAL A 264 6.89 -1.07 -6.99
C VAL A 264 6.87 -0.43 -8.37
N ASP A 265 5.93 -0.84 -9.20
CA ASP A 265 5.65 -0.32 -10.53
C ASP A 265 4.17 0.09 -10.54
N PRO A 266 3.86 1.32 -10.11
CA PRO A 266 2.50 1.82 -10.07
C PRO A 266 2.07 2.33 -11.46
N ASN A 267 0.80 2.14 -11.76
CA ASN A 267 0.04 2.75 -12.86
C ASN A 267 -1.31 3.19 -12.30
N ILE A 268 -1.32 4.42 -11.79
CA ILE A 268 -2.44 5.07 -11.13
C ILE A 268 -3.06 6.05 -12.12
N ARG A 269 -4.38 6.03 -12.25
CA ARG A 269 -5.13 6.95 -13.12
C ARG A 269 -6.19 7.68 -12.31
N ALA A 270 -6.19 9.00 -12.42
CA ALA A 270 -7.21 9.88 -11.89
C ALA A 270 -7.59 9.66 -10.41
N LEU A 271 -6.61 9.35 -9.55
CA LEU A 271 -6.78 9.12 -8.12
C LEU A 271 -7.10 10.43 -7.38
N PRO A 272 -8.28 10.56 -6.75
CA PRO A 272 -8.57 11.72 -5.89
C PRO A 272 -7.64 11.71 -4.67
N LEU A 273 -6.74 12.68 -4.58
CA LEU A 273 -5.72 12.74 -3.52
C LEU A 273 -6.33 12.82 -2.11
N GLU A 274 -7.51 13.40 -1.98
CA GLU A 274 -8.25 13.53 -0.72
C GLU A 274 -8.68 12.17 -0.18
N ALA A 275 -8.92 11.20 -1.06
CA ALA A 275 -9.34 9.85 -0.68
C ALA A 275 -8.20 9.03 -0.05
N VAL A 276 -6.94 9.40 -0.29
CA VAL A 276 -5.75 8.71 0.25
C VAL A 276 -5.08 9.45 1.40
N ALA A 277 -5.49 10.68 1.68
CA ALA A 277 -4.98 11.51 2.78
C ALA A 277 -5.01 10.79 4.16
N PRO A 278 -6.08 10.04 4.53
CA PRO A 278 -6.11 9.28 5.80
C PRO A 278 -5.01 8.22 5.90
N VAL A 279 -4.68 7.55 4.79
CA VAL A 279 -3.65 6.51 4.74
C VAL A 279 -2.26 7.10 4.90
N LEU A 280 -2.05 8.29 4.36
CA LEU A 280 -0.81 9.06 4.46
C LEU A 280 -0.65 9.78 5.81
N GLY A 281 -1.70 9.84 6.62
CA GLY A 281 -1.69 10.56 7.90
C GLY A 281 -1.57 12.07 7.74
N VAL A 282 -2.03 12.61 6.61
CA VAL A 282 -2.06 14.06 6.33
C VAL A 282 -3.52 14.53 6.31
N GLU A 283 -3.82 15.66 6.94
CA GLU A 283 -5.20 16.17 6.97
C GLU A 283 -5.62 16.79 5.63
N LYS A 284 -4.70 17.50 4.96
CA LYS A 284 -4.95 18.18 3.69
C LYS A 284 -3.69 18.22 2.84
N LEU A 285 -3.84 17.95 1.54
CA LEU A 285 -2.77 18.09 0.54
C LEU A 285 -2.90 19.45 -0.17
N PRO A 286 -1.80 20.20 -0.39
CA PRO A 286 -1.88 21.56 -0.92
C PRO A 286 -2.53 21.66 -2.32
N PRO A 287 -2.13 20.88 -3.34
CA PRO A 287 -2.93 20.81 -4.55
C PRO A 287 -4.04 19.77 -4.40
N ASN A 288 -5.25 20.13 -4.81
CA ASN A 288 -6.35 19.18 -4.98
C ASN A 288 -6.47 18.77 -6.45
N GLY A 289 -7.14 17.65 -6.71
CA GLY A 289 -7.36 17.15 -8.06
C GLY A 289 -6.95 15.68 -8.25
N PRO A 290 -7.31 15.09 -9.41
CA PRO A 290 -7.05 13.69 -9.67
C PRO A 290 -5.60 13.46 -10.11
N LEU A 291 -4.87 12.61 -9.38
CA LEU A 291 -3.50 12.22 -9.64
C LEU A 291 -3.44 11.04 -10.63
N THR A 292 -2.64 11.19 -11.67
CA THR A 292 -2.15 10.09 -12.51
C THR A 292 -0.66 9.92 -12.25
N LEU A 293 -0.22 8.69 -12.01
CA LEU A 293 1.17 8.38 -11.66
C LEU A 293 1.57 7.08 -12.35
N LYS A 294 2.73 7.07 -13.01
CA LYS A 294 3.32 5.85 -13.58
C LYS A 294 4.82 5.82 -13.33
N GLY A 295 5.40 4.62 -13.25
CA GLY A 295 6.85 4.48 -13.25
C GLY A 295 7.30 3.26 -12.47
N GLN A 296 8.53 3.30 -11.95
CA GLN A 296 9.07 2.22 -11.15
C GLN A 296 9.96 2.80 -10.07
N LEU A 297 9.75 2.34 -8.83
CA LEU A 297 10.61 2.64 -7.70
C LEU A 297 11.10 1.36 -7.05
N ARG A 298 12.31 1.42 -6.52
CA ARG A 298 12.88 0.44 -5.59
C ARG A 298 13.45 1.17 -4.39
N GLY A 299 13.47 0.49 -3.26
CA GLY A 299 13.98 1.08 -2.03
C GLY A 299 14.10 0.05 -0.91
N ARG A 300 14.30 0.57 0.30
CA ARG A 300 14.44 -0.21 1.52
C ARG A 300 13.73 0.49 2.67
N THR A 301 12.97 -0.26 3.47
CA THR A 301 12.34 0.26 4.68
C THR A 301 13.38 0.54 5.77
N GLY A 302 12.96 1.28 6.78
CA GLY A 302 13.78 1.70 7.91
C GLY A 302 13.23 3.00 8.48
N SER A 303 14.12 3.84 9.02
CA SER A 303 13.76 5.23 9.35
C SER A 303 13.33 6.02 8.11
N ALA A 304 12.60 7.14 8.29
CA ALA A 304 12.20 8.00 7.18
C ALA A 304 13.39 8.44 6.31
N ARG A 305 14.53 8.76 6.95
CA ARG A 305 15.77 9.13 6.25
C ARG A 305 16.36 7.97 5.44
N GLU A 306 16.31 6.75 5.96
CA GLU A 306 16.78 5.56 5.22
C GLU A 306 15.88 5.23 4.03
N ILE A 307 14.57 5.36 4.18
CA ILE A 307 13.62 5.15 3.08
C ILE A 307 13.96 6.13 1.96
N LEU A 308 13.94 7.44 2.25
CA LEU A 308 14.25 8.48 1.27
C LEU A 308 15.63 8.29 0.63
N GLY A 309 16.65 7.93 1.42
CA GLY A 309 18.02 7.72 0.95
C GLY A 309 18.22 6.43 0.16
N SER A 310 17.23 5.55 0.13
CA SER A 310 17.29 4.28 -0.60
C SER A 310 16.50 4.28 -1.90
N LEU A 311 15.61 5.28 -2.10
CA LEU A 311 14.75 5.34 -3.28
C LEU A 311 15.60 5.48 -4.54
N ASN A 312 15.29 4.64 -5.53
CA ASN A 312 15.90 4.70 -6.85
C ASN A 312 14.87 4.28 -7.91
N GLY A 313 14.85 4.94 -9.06
CA GLY A 313 13.92 4.67 -10.15
C GLY A 313 13.30 5.93 -10.72
N ASN A 314 12.27 5.81 -11.55
CA ASN A 314 11.67 6.93 -12.27
C ASN A 314 10.17 7.00 -11.99
N LEU A 315 9.63 8.20 -11.88
CA LEU A 315 8.21 8.46 -11.75
C LEU A 315 7.79 9.63 -12.63
N ASP A 316 6.72 9.40 -13.39
CA ASP A 316 5.99 10.43 -14.11
C ASP A 316 4.66 10.65 -13.40
N ALA A 317 4.37 11.89 -13.01
CA ALA A 317 3.14 12.27 -12.36
C ALA A 317 2.45 13.38 -13.15
N SER A 318 1.12 13.34 -13.20
CA SER A 318 0.29 14.47 -13.57
C SER A 318 -0.89 14.61 -12.62
N LEU A 319 -1.28 15.85 -12.34
CA LEU A 319 -2.36 16.21 -11.45
C LEU A 319 -3.24 17.24 -12.15
N GLY A 320 -4.55 17.02 -12.15
CA GLY A 320 -5.49 18.05 -12.58
C GLY A 320 -6.63 17.56 -13.47
N PRO A 321 -7.58 18.46 -13.81
CA PRO A 321 -7.65 19.85 -13.37
C PRO A 321 -7.93 19.99 -11.87
N GLY A 322 -7.49 21.09 -11.26
CA GLY A 322 -7.51 21.28 -9.82
C GLY A 322 -7.28 22.72 -9.37
N ASN A 323 -7.06 22.90 -8.08
CA ASN A 323 -6.78 24.16 -7.43
C ASN A 323 -5.63 23.99 -6.44
N LEU A 324 -4.61 24.83 -6.59
CA LEU A 324 -3.49 24.89 -5.66
C LEU A 324 -3.95 25.69 -4.44
N THR A 325 -4.38 24.98 -3.41
CA THR A 325 -4.94 25.61 -2.20
C THR A 325 -3.84 26.19 -1.31
N ARG A 326 -4.18 27.31 -0.67
CA ARG A 326 -3.25 28.09 0.13
C ARG A 326 -3.12 27.56 1.57
N ILE A 327 -2.67 26.32 1.72
CA ILE A 327 -2.47 25.67 3.03
C ILE A 327 -1.00 25.32 3.26
N GLY A 328 -0.59 25.30 4.53
CA GLY A 328 0.78 24.99 4.92
C GLY A 328 1.81 25.90 4.22
N LYS A 329 2.92 25.31 3.76
CA LYS A 329 4.06 26.02 3.16
C LYS A 329 3.76 26.61 1.78
N ALA A 330 2.75 26.09 1.06
CA ALA A 330 2.34 26.66 -0.22
C ALA A 330 1.86 28.11 -0.07
N ARG A 331 1.25 28.45 1.08
CA ARG A 331 0.81 29.81 1.43
C ARG A 331 1.96 30.81 1.46
N GLU A 332 3.08 30.41 2.04
CA GLU A 332 4.27 31.24 2.25
C GLU A 332 5.05 31.37 0.95
N PHE A 333 5.20 30.28 0.19
CA PHE A 333 5.83 30.30 -1.12
C PHE A 333 5.10 31.23 -2.11
N ILE A 334 3.77 31.09 -2.23
CA ILE A 334 2.94 31.96 -3.09
C ILE A 334 3.04 33.42 -2.61
N ALA A 335 3.02 33.67 -1.29
CA ALA A 335 3.17 35.01 -0.76
C ALA A 335 4.55 35.63 -1.07
N LYS A 336 5.64 34.85 -0.95
CA LYS A 336 7.01 35.28 -1.24
C LYS A 336 7.16 35.65 -2.71
N LEU A 337 6.71 34.79 -3.62
CA LEU A 337 6.63 35.09 -5.06
C LEU A 337 5.80 36.34 -5.32
N SER A 338 4.66 36.48 -4.63
CA SER A 338 3.76 37.60 -4.88
C SER A 338 4.31 38.98 -4.49
N SER A 339 5.26 39.01 -3.56
CA SER A 339 5.88 40.24 -3.06
C SER A 339 7.00 40.77 -3.96
N MET A 340 7.42 39.99 -4.96
CA MET A 340 8.53 40.35 -5.84
C MET A 340 8.06 41.32 -6.92
N ALA A 341 8.73 42.46 -7.04
CA ALA A 341 8.35 43.54 -7.96
C ALA A 341 8.17 43.04 -9.40
N HIS A 342 9.14 42.28 -9.92
CA HIS A 342 9.11 41.73 -11.30
C HIS A 342 7.96 40.76 -11.55
N ILE A 343 7.47 40.05 -10.52
CA ILE A 343 6.32 39.13 -10.65
C ILE A 343 5.02 39.92 -10.52
N SER A 344 4.94 40.81 -9.53
CA SER A 344 3.75 41.63 -9.29
C SER A 344 3.40 42.55 -10.47
N SER A 345 4.38 42.96 -11.28
CA SER A 345 4.15 43.76 -12.48
C SER A 345 3.53 42.98 -13.65
N LEU A 346 3.65 41.65 -13.68
CA LEU A 346 3.10 40.81 -14.76
C LEU A 346 1.60 40.57 -14.64
N PHE A 347 1.04 40.75 -13.44
CA PHE A 347 -0.36 40.45 -13.16
C PHE A 347 -1.06 41.72 -12.68
N SER A 348 -2.21 42.06 -13.27
CA SER A 348 -3.00 43.22 -12.81
C SER A 348 -3.43 43.02 -11.35
N GLY A 349 -3.35 44.08 -10.54
CA GLY A 349 -3.42 43.99 -9.07
C GLY A 349 -4.69 43.36 -8.48
N ARG A 350 -5.79 43.21 -9.27
CA ARG A 350 -7.01 42.51 -8.83
C ARG A 350 -6.92 41.00 -9.03
N LEU A 351 -6.47 40.52 -10.19
CA LEU A 351 -6.37 39.08 -10.52
C LEU A 351 -5.41 38.35 -9.58
N PHE A 352 -4.24 38.93 -9.35
CA PHE A 352 -3.22 38.31 -8.51
C PHE A 352 -3.59 38.30 -7.02
N LYS A 353 -4.33 39.33 -6.57
CA LYS A 353 -4.88 39.39 -5.20
C LYS A 353 -6.00 38.37 -4.98
N ASP A 354 -6.82 38.10 -6.01
CA ASP A 354 -7.89 37.09 -5.93
C ASP A 354 -7.32 35.65 -6.00
N LEU A 355 -6.32 35.41 -6.87
CA LEU A 355 -5.54 34.15 -6.90
C LEU A 355 -4.81 33.89 -5.57
N SER A 356 -4.24 34.94 -4.96
CA SER A 356 -3.60 34.87 -3.63
C SER A 356 -4.58 34.60 -2.48
N ASN A 357 -5.88 34.84 -2.68
CA ASN A 357 -6.92 34.62 -1.67
C ASN A 357 -7.67 33.29 -1.85
N ARG A 358 -7.89 32.83 -3.08
CA ARG A 358 -8.72 31.64 -3.40
C ARG A 358 -7.90 30.39 -3.79
N GLY A 359 -6.59 30.53 -3.94
CA GLY A 359 -5.73 29.51 -4.56
C GLY A 359 -5.58 29.75 -6.07
N ILE A 360 -4.69 28.99 -6.70
CA ILE A 360 -4.42 29.10 -8.13
C ILE A 360 -5.07 27.89 -8.84
N PRO A 361 -6.19 28.09 -9.57
CA PRO A 361 -6.74 27.05 -10.42
C PRO A 361 -5.71 26.63 -11.48
N PHE A 362 -5.61 25.35 -11.75
CA PHE A 362 -4.69 24.82 -12.75
C PHE A 362 -5.39 23.75 -13.59
N GLN A 363 -5.03 23.68 -14.86
CA GLN A 363 -5.45 22.63 -15.76
C GLN A 363 -4.61 21.37 -15.54
N THR A 364 -3.29 21.52 -15.38
CA THR A 364 -2.38 20.39 -15.15
C THR A 364 -1.13 20.82 -14.40
N ILE A 365 -0.69 20.00 -13.46
CA ILE A 365 0.67 20.00 -12.92
C ILE A 365 1.28 18.67 -13.33
N SER A 366 2.42 18.68 -14.03
CA SER A 366 3.12 17.46 -14.42
C SER A 366 4.58 17.50 -13.98
N ALA A 367 5.14 16.32 -13.71
CA ALA A 367 6.55 16.16 -13.38
C ALA A 367 7.07 14.82 -13.90
N GLN A 368 8.20 14.87 -14.60
CA GLN A 368 9.03 13.71 -14.95
C GLN A 368 10.24 13.72 -14.01
N SER A 369 10.40 12.64 -13.26
CA SER A 369 11.35 12.60 -12.16
C SER A 369 12.12 11.30 -12.09
N SER A 370 13.38 11.41 -11.67
CA SER A 370 14.22 10.25 -11.34
C SER A 370 14.74 10.38 -9.91
N PHE A 371 14.80 9.25 -9.23
CA PHE A 371 15.30 9.10 -7.88
C PHE A 371 16.63 8.37 -7.95
N ASP A 372 17.64 8.91 -7.28
CA ASP A 372 18.91 8.24 -7.06
C ASP A 372 19.40 8.44 -5.61
N LYS A 373 19.11 7.45 -4.77
CA LYS A 373 19.66 7.29 -3.41
C LYS A 373 19.58 8.57 -2.57
N GLY A 374 18.40 9.19 -2.56
CA GLY A 374 18.14 10.42 -1.81
C GLY A 374 18.24 11.72 -2.62
N SER A 375 18.65 11.66 -3.89
CA SER A 375 18.50 12.76 -4.84
C SER A 375 17.25 12.55 -5.69
N LEU A 376 16.42 13.56 -5.81
CA LEU A 376 15.30 13.64 -6.74
C LEU A 376 15.67 14.63 -7.84
N VAL A 377 15.79 14.15 -9.08
CA VAL A 377 16.03 14.98 -10.26
C VAL A 377 14.69 15.16 -10.98
N LEU A 378 14.28 16.41 -11.12
CA LEU A 378 13.13 16.83 -11.92
C LEU A 378 13.66 17.21 -13.30
N SER A 379 13.55 16.29 -14.26
CA SER A 379 13.98 16.52 -15.64
C SER A 379 13.06 17.50 -16.36
N LYS A 380 11.76 17.42 -16.07
CA LYS A 380 10.75 18.34 -16.57
C LYS A 380 9.64 18.48 -15.54
N SER A 381 9.17 19.69 -15.33
CA SER A 381 7.97 20.00 -14.57
C SER A 381 7.21 21.09 -15.28
N GLN A 382 5.89 20.96 -15.31
CA GLN A 382 5.01 21.92 -15.96
C GLN A 382 3.84 22.24 -15.05
N PHE A 383 3.51 23.52 -14.95
CA PHE A 383 2.31 24.03 -14.32
C PHE A 383 1.54 24.80 -15.38
N ASP A 384 0.35 24.32 -15.74
CA ASP A 384 -0.53 24.94 -16.72
C ASP A 384 -1.80 25.43 -16.03
N SER A 385 -2.10 26.73 -16.20
CA SER A 385 -3.29 27.39 -15.68
C SER A 385 -3.75 28.47 -16.65
N ASP A 386 -4.99 28.91 -16.51
CA ASP A 386 -5.54 29.99 -17.34
C ASP A 386 -4.81 31.33 -17.12
N ALA A 387 -4.13 31.51 -15.99
CA ALA A 387 -3.42 32.74 -15.64
C ALA A 387 -1.93 32.72 -16.04
N MET A 388 -1.29 31.56 -16.01
CA MET A 388 0.16 31.42 -16.22
C MET A 388 0.56 30.00 -16.60
N LYS A 389 1.68 29.89 -17.32
CA LYS A 389 2.44 28.66 -17.51
C LYS A 389 3.77 28.76 -16.80
N VAL A 390 4.20 27.66 -16.17
CA VAL A 390 5.52 27.55 -15.56
C VAL A 390 6.15 26.23 -15.99
N ASP A 391 7.27 26.31 -16.70
CA ASP A 391 8.11 25.15 -17.02
C ASP A 391 9.35 25.18 -16.14
N GLY A 392 9.77 24.04 -15.58
CA GLY A 392 10.93 24.02 -14.69
C GLY A 392 11.63 22.68 -14.62
N GLN A 393 12.86 22.72 -14.12
CA GLN A 393 13.74 21.57 -13.93
C GLN A 393 14.64 21.79 -12.72
N GLY A 394 15.23 20.72 -12.20
CA GLY A 394 16.24 20.86 -11.15
C GLY A 394 16.39 19.64 -10.27
N THR A 395 16.90 19.84 -9.07
CA THR A 395 17.23 18.77 -8.13
C THR A 395 16.76 19.08 -6.72
N ILE A 396 16.39 18.04 -6.00
CA ILE A 396 15.99 18.08 -4.59
C ILE A 396 16.77 16.99 -3.87
N ASP A 397 17.63 17.39 -2.94
CA ASP A 397 18.28 16.51 -1.98
C ASP A 397 17.30 16.20 -0.84
N LEU A 398 16.72 15.00 -0.86
CA LEU A 398 15.72 14.53 0.10
C LEU A 398 16.33 14.27 1.49
N ILE A 399 17.65 14.14 1.58
CA ILE A 399 18.37 13.79 2.82
C ILE A 399 18.81 15.04 3.56
N ASN A 400 19.39 15.98 2.83
CA ASN A 400 19.82 17.27 3.37
C ASN A 400 18.72 18.32 3.29
N GLN A 401 17.57 17.98 2.71
CA GLN A 401 16.40 18.85 2.53
C GLN A 401 16.79 20.16 1.85
N LYS A 402 17.49 20.07 0.73
CA LYS A 402 17.89 21.22 -0.09
C LYS A 402 17.35 21.05 -1.49
N LEU A 403 17.04 22.16 -2.15
CA LEU A 403 16.61 22.17 -3.54
C LEU A 403 17.43 23.17 -4.35
N LYS A 404 17.50 22.92 -5.65
CA LYS A 404 17.91 23.86 -6.68
C LYS A 404 17.01 23.65 -7.89
N ILE A 405 16.08 24.56 -8.12
CA ILE A 405 15.09 24.52 -9.20
C ILE A 405 15.23 25.78 -10.05
N GLU A 406 15.23 25.60 -11.36
CA GLU A 406 15.19 26.67 -12.34
C GLU A 406 13.85 26.57 -13.08
N ALA A 407 13.12 27.67 -13.18
CA ALA A 407 11.81 27.71 -13.79
C ALA A 407 11.63 28.96 -14.67
N LEU A 408 10.80 28.83 -15.70
CA LEU A 408 10.42 29.86 -16.63
C LEU A 408 8.91 30.09 -16.51
N LEU A 409 8.53 31.27 -16.04
CA LEU A 409 7.14 31.70 -15.92
C LEU A 409 6.74 32.54 -17.13
N VAL A 410 5.60 32.18 -17.73
CA VAL A 410 4.96 32.92 -18.82
C VAL A 410 3.55 33.34 -18.37
N PRO A 411 3.26 34.63 -18.21
CA PRO A 411 1.92 35.10 -17.88
C PRO A 411 1.00 34.95 -19.10
N LEU A 412 -0.18 34.38 -18.90
CA LEU A 412 -1.23 34.26 -19.93
C LEU A 412 -2.27 35.34 -19.68
N ALA A 413 -1.96 36.58 -20.07
CA ALA A 413 -2.85 37.71 -19.85
C ALA A 413 -4.09 37.64 -20.76
N LYS A 414 -5.17 36.98 -20.33
CA LYS A 414 -6.56 37.25 -20.77
C LYS A 414 -7.59 36.80 -19.74
N VAL A 415 -8.02 37.68 -18.84
CA VAL A 415 -9.44 37.76 -18.42
C VAL A 415 -9.71 39.19 -17.94
N ASP A 416 -10.18 40.07 -18.83
CA ASP A 416 -11.17 41.12 -18.50
C ASP A 416 -11.71 41.92 -19.71
N ASP A 417 -11.78 41.35 -20.93
CA ASP A 417 -12.46 42.01 -22.08
C ASP A 417 -13.22 41.03 -23.01
N ALA A 418 -13.80 39.95 -22.46
CA ALA A 418 -14.59 39.00 -23.24
C ALA A 418 -16.10 39.32 -23.25
N LEU A 419 -16.46 40.60 -23.36
CA LEU A 419 -17.76 41.04 -23.89
C LEU A 419 -17.51 42.33 -24.67
N HIS A 420 -17.57 42.20 -26.00
CA HIS A 420 -17.36 43.22 -27.05
C HIS A 420 -15.91 43.44 -27.47
N TYR A 421 -15.36 42.56 -28.32
CA TYR A 421 -14.82 42.94 -29.63
C TYR A 421 -14.53 41.69 -30.46
N VAL A 422 -14.90 41.75 -31.74
CA VAL A 422 -14.68 40.72 -32.76
C VAL A 422 -13.17 40.49 -32.97
N PRO A 423 -12.66 39.24 -33.09
CA PRO A 423 -11.24 39.02 -33.29
C PRO A 423 -10.82 39.39 -34.71
N ILE A 424 -9.81 40.26 -34.85
CA ILE A 424 -9.01 40.34 -36.07
C ILE A 424 -7.90 39.29 -35.93
N VAL A 425 -7.87 38.38 -36.90
CA VAL A 425 -6.85 37.35 -37.07
C VAL A 425 -5.50 38.00 -37.40
N GLY A 426 -4.44 37.54 -36.73
CA GLY A 426 -3.06 37.69 -37.17
C GLY A 426 -2.24 38.80 -36.49
N LYS A 427 -1.17 38.39 -35.81
CA LYS A 427 -0.03 39.21 -35.31
C LYS A 427 -0.27 40.06 -34.06
N ALA A 428 0.00 39.46 -32.90
CA ALA A 428 0.68 40.08 -31.74
C ALA A 428 0.73 39.06 -30.56
N LEU A 429 1.69 38.15 -30.59
CA LEU A 429 1.99 37.24 -29.46
C LEU A 429 3.50 37.22 -29.12
N GLU A 430 4.28 38.17 -29.66
CA GLU A 430 5.75 38.16 -29.58
C GLU A 430 6.33 38.91 -28.35
N ASP A 431 5.53 39.73 -27.64
CA ASP A 431 6.01 40.55 -26.51
C ASP A 431 5.56 40.04 -25.12
N VAL A 432 5.46 38.73 -24.92
CA VAL A 432 5.16 38.19 -23.56
C VAL A 432 6.44 38.17 -22.72
N THR A 433 6.54 39.05 -21.73
CA THR A 433 7.64 39.08 -20.77
C THR A 433 7.74 37.74 -20.04
N LYS A 434 8.76 36.95 -20.36
CA LYS A 434 9.09 35.71 -19.66
C LYS A 434 9.94 36.02 -18.42
N VAL A 435 9.63 35.39 -17.29
CA VAL A 435 10.38 35.59 -16.05
C VAL A 435 11.08 34.30 -15.65
N ARG A 436 12.40 34.38 -15.51
CA ARG A 436 13.21 33.31 -14.94
C ARG A 436 13.11 33.36 -13.43
N ILE A 437 12.80 32.22 -12.82
CA ILE A 437 12.70 32.01 -11.38
C ILE A 437 13.74 30.96 -11.00
N ASP A 438 14.71 31.33 -10.18
CA ASP A 438 15.69 30.42 -9.59
C ASP A 438 15.34 30.25 -8.11
N VAL A 439 15.09 29.01 -7.69
CA VAL A 439 14.72 28.66 -6.32
C VAL A 439 15.81 27.75 -5.75
N ALA A 440 16.46 28.15 -4.66
CA ALA A 440 17.58 27.41 -4.10
C ALA A 440 17.61 27.46 -2.57
N GLY A 441 18.25 26.48 -1.93
CA GLY A 441 18.45 26.47 -0.48
C GLY A 441 17.59 25.42 0.23
N PRO A 442 17.28 25.61 1.52
CA PRO A 442 16.49 24.66 2.30
C PRO A 442 15.09 24.45 1.72
N LEU A 443 14.61 23.20 1.71
CA LEU A 443 13.27 22.84 1.22
C LEU A 443 12.16 23.52 2.05
N GLU A 444 12.43 23.82 3.32
CA GLU A 444 11.45 24.45 4.21
C GLU A 444 11.28 25.95 3.97
N ASP A 445 12.35 26.66 3.60
CA ASP A 445 12.35 28.09 3.29
C ASP A 445 13.43 28.36 2.23
N PRO A 446 13.10 28.15 0.94
CA PRO A 446 14.06 28.36 -0.12
C PRO A 446 14.20 29.85 -0.44
N GLU A 447 15.39 30.28 -0.80
CA GLU A 447 15.64 31.58 -1.42
C GLU A 447 15.11 31.56 -2.86
N ILE A 448 14.54 32.68 -3.29
CA ILE A 448 13.92 32.83 -4.60
C ILE A 448 14.51 34.08 -5.25
N HIS A 449 15.09 33.91 -6.42
CA HIS A 449 15.60 34.99 -7.26
C HIS A 449 14.81 35.06 -8.56
N THR A 450 14.53 36.28 -9.02
CA THR A 450 13.76 36.52 -10.24
C THR A 450 14.50 37.47 -11.15
N ALA A 451 14.59 37.13 -12.43
CA ALA A 451 15.13 37.99 -13.47
C ALA A 451 14.21 37.99 -14.69
N GLU A 452 14.15 39.11 -15.40
CA GLU A 452 13.61 39.11 -16.77
C GLU A 452 14.47 38.15 -17.60
N ALA A 453 13.82 37.25 -18.35
CA ALA A 453 14.54 36.39 -19.27
C ALA A 453 15.00 37.23 -20.47
N ARG A 454 16.16 37.90 -20.35
CA ARG A 454 16.85 38.44 -21.53
C ARG A 454 17.38 37.27 -22.33
N GLU A 455 17.08 37.27 -23.63
CA GLU A 455 17.55 36.29 -24.62
C GLU A 455 18.96 35.79 -24.28
N ILE A 456 19.11 34.48 -24.05
CA ILE A 456 20.28 33.63 -24.34
C ILE A 456 19.91 32.16 -24.02
N GLY A 457 20.00 31.29 -25.04
CA GLY A 457 20.64 29.97 -24.91
C GLY A 457 19.76 28.72 -24.73
N THR A 458 18.93 28.38 -25.73
CA THR A 458 18.70 27.04 -26.36
C THR A 458 18.57 25.74 -25.54
N SER A 459 18.58 25.77 -24.21
CA SER A 459 18.50 24.56 -23.38
C SER A 459 17.13 24.34 -22.71
N LEU A 460 16.33 25.41 -22.55
CA LEU A 460 14.92 25.33 -22.12
C LEU A 460 13.92 25.61 -23.27
N GLU A 461 14.37 26.22 -24.37
CA GLU A 461 13.51 26.58 -25.51
C GLU A 461 13.23 25.41 -26.46
N THR A 462 14.02 24.34 -26.42
CA THR A 462 13.87 23.18 -27.32
C THR A 462 12.69 22.27 -26.97
N GLU A 463 11.95 22.53 -25.89
CA GLU A 463 10.84 21.66 -25.45
C GLU A 463 9.50 22.38 -25.23
N VAL A 464 9.42 23.66 -25.58
CA VAL A 464 8.15 24.37 -25.73
C VAL A 464 7.71 24.22 -27.18
N GLU A 465 7.17 23.04 -27.54
CA GLU A 465 6.35 22.95 -28.75
C GLU A 465 5.16 23.87 -28.55
N THR A 466 5.11 24.95 -29.33
CA THR A 466 3.91 25.75 -29.45
C THR A 466 2.81 24.86 -30.06
N PRO A 467 1.53 25.02 -29.68
CA PRO A 467 0.44 24.23 -30.27
C PRO A 467 0.38 24.34 -31.80
N GLU A 468 1.01 25.34 -32.41
CA GLU A 468 1.06 25.54 -33.85
C GLU A 468 1.98 24.54 -34.58
N THR A 469 3.06 24.04 -33.96
CA THR A 469 3.98 23.09 -34.62
C THR A 469 3.41 21.67 -34.72
N VAL A 470 2.59 21.25 -33.75
CA VAL A 470 1.92 19.93 -33.77
C VAL A 470 0.83 19.86 -34.85
N PHE A 471 0.15 20.97 -35.16
CA PHE A 471 -0.84 21.02 -36.25
C PHE A 471 -0.20 21.14 -37.65
N GLU A 472 1.00 21.74 -37.78
CA GLU A 472 1.72 21.76 -39.05
C GLU A 472 2.37 20.41 -39.41
N GLU A 473 2.92 19.66 -38.44
CA GLU A 473 3.48 18.33 -38.70
C GLU A 473 2.39 17.28 -38.98
N ALA A 474 1.26 17.31 -38.25
CA ALA A 474 0.11 16.46 -38.55
C ALA A 474 -0.53 16.77 -39.92
N GLY A 475 -0.48 18.04 -40.36
CA GLY A 475 -0.99 18.46 -41.67
C GLY A 475 -0.10 18.07 -42.86
N LYS A 476 1.22 17.90 -42.65
CA LYS A 476 2.16 17.46 -43.71
C LYS A 476 2.10 15.95 -43.96
N ASP A 477 1.80 15.16 -42.94
CA ASP A 477 1.66 13.70 -43.08
C ASP A 477 0.29 13.27 -43.66
N LEU A 478 -0.76 14.07 -43.47
CA LEU A 478 -2.06 13.83 -44.11
C LEU A 478 -2.08 14.12 -45.63
N LYS A 479 -1.16 14.94 -46.16
CA LYS A 479 -0.99 15.17 -47.61
C LYS A 479 -0.19 14.11 -48.35
N LYS A 480 0.31 13.08 -47.64
CA LYS A 480 0.95 11.91 -48.26
C LYS A 480 0.04 10.68 -48.30
N ILE A 481 -1.18 10.78 -47.76
CA ILE A 481 -2.14 9.66 -47.67
C ILE A 481 -3.43 9.94 -48.45
N PHE A 482 -3.59 11.13 -49.07
CA PHE A 482 -4.64 11.42 -50.06
C PHE A 482 -4.07 12.16 -51.27
#